data_AF-Q2J7E4-F1
#
_entry.id   AF-Q2J7E4-F1
#
_cell.length_a   1.000
_cell.length_b   1.000
_cell.length_c   1.000
_cell.angle_alpha   90.00
_cell.angle_beta   90.00
_cell.angle_gamma   90.00
#
_symmetry.space_group_name_H-M   'P 1'
#
loop_
_entity.id
_entity.type
_entity.pdbx_description
1 polymer ?
#
loop_
_entity_poly.entity_id
_entity_poly.type
_entity_poly.pdbx_seq_one_letter_code
_entity_poly.pdbx_strand_id
1 'polypeptide(L)'
;MPTSIPERIFSSEDLPLLSLPGADGLITCQWIHESMRVRTPSGRGCDAIRGCDAIEERRRAQVGFVLVEPAWLVRAAAERLRAPGVDAIVLHAQASPPGRSALALAFASHLRNALRRPGAGGTPAPGGPPGSGSEPEVGDNVVTAGVRPDLSGFADLIRVPHLVTVTDGTGAVADTVVWEIMTGARFDTWLDGAPRPDQRAIEAHLPGLLRLRGLHRVGRLDHPGAGALLDLLGGGYLSSRLIHRCPRAVLPLVAAT
;
A
#
# COMPACT_ATOMS: atom_id res chain seq x y z
N MET A 1 -13.24 -14.92 2.37
CA MET A 1 -12.26 -14.47 1.35
C MET A 1 -11.56 -13.24 1.89
N PRO A 2 -10.29 -13.31 2.30
CA PRO A 2 -9.58 -12.14 2.77
C PRO A 2 -9.37 -11.16 1.61
N THR A 3 -9.57 -9.88 1.90
CA THR A 3 -9.63 -8.77 0.95
C THR A 3 -8.33 -8.62 0.17
N SER A 4 -8.41 -8.67 -1.16
CA SER A 4 -7.39 -8.07 -2.01
C SER A 4 -7.40 -6.56 -1.77
N ILE A 5 -6.21 -5.94 -1.69
CA ILE A 5 -6.12 -4.49 -1.73
C ILE A 5 -6.83 -4.05 -3.02
N PRO A 6 -7.77 -3.10 -3.02
CA PRO A 6 -8.40 -2.67 -4.26
C PRO A 6 -7.38 -1.98 -5.17
N GLU A 7 -7.52 -2.17 -6.48
CA GLU A 7 -6.72 -1.43 -7.44
C GLU A 7 -6.97 0.07 -7.26
N ARG A 8 -5.89 0.84 -7.18
CA ARG A 8 -5.94 2.30 -7.19
C ARG A 8 -4.98 2.80 -8.25
N ILE A 9 -5.48 3.71 -9.07
CA ILE A 9 -4.66 4.52 -9.98
C ILE A 9 -4.29 5.79 -9.21
N PHE A 10 -2.99 6.10 -9.14
CA PHE A 10 -2.50 7.31 -8.48
C PHE A 10 -2.26 8.40 -9.52
N SER A 11 -2.98 9.50 -9.39
CA SER A 11 -2.78 10.71 -10.18
C SER A 11 -1.79 11.66 -9.52
N SER A 12 -1.34 12.70 -10.24
CA SER A 12 -0.54 13.77 -9.65
C SER A 12 -1.23 14.47 -8.46
N GLU A 13 -2.56 14.50 -8.43
CA GLU A 13 -3.35 15.11 -7.35
C GLU A 13 -3.35 14.24 -6.07
N ASP A 14 -3.11 12.94 -6.20
CA ASP A 14 -2.99 12.02 -5.07
C ASP A 14 -1.61 12.11 -4.39
N LEU A 15 -0.62 12.69 -5.06
CA LEU A 15 0.76 12.72 -4.58
C LEU A 15 0.99 13.92 -3.66
N PRO A 16 1.47 13.70 -2.42
CA PRO A 16 1.82 14.81 -1.55
C PRO A 16 3.01 15.60 -2.13
N LEU A 17 2.94 16.93 -2.05
CA LEU A 17 4.08 17.77 -2.34
C LEU A 17 5.11 17.63 -1.22
N LEU A 18 6.26 17.03 -1.53
CA LEU A 18 7.33 16.78 -0.56
C LEU A 18 8.54 17.68 -0.85
N SER A 19 8.87 18.55 0.12
CA SER A 19 10.13 19.28 0.15
C SER A 19 11.13 18.47 0.98
N LEU A 20 11.90 17.61 0.31
CA LEU A 20 12.87 16.72 0.95
C LEU A 20 14.26 17.36 0.98
N PRO A 21 15.04 17.16 2.06
CA PRO A 21 16.44 17.57 2.07
C PRO A 21 17.22 16.74 1.05
N GLY A 22 18.32 17.27 0.54
CA GLY A 22 19.24 16.53 -0.35
C GLY A 22 20.07 15.49 0.39
N ALA A 23 19.43 14.61 1.17
CA ALA A 23 20.05 13.61 2.01
C ALA A 23 19.14 12.38 2.16
N ASP A 24 19.74 11.23 2.46
CA ASP A 24 18.99 10.02 2.79
C ASP A 24 18.26 10.16 4.14
N GLY A 25 17.12 9.50 4.24
CA GLY A 25 16.35 9.55 5.47
C GLY A 25 15.01 8.86 5.40
N LEU A 26 14.32 8.91 6.54
CA LEU A 26 13.00 8.32 6.72
C LEU A 26 11.96 9.42 6.75
N ILE A 27 10.96 9.31 5.87
CA ILE A 27 9.74 10.08 6.00
C ILE A 27 8.82 9.31 6.94
N THR A 28 8.52 9.88 8.09
CA THR A 28 7.61 9.27 9.08
C THR A 28 6.24 9.92 8.95
N CYS A 29 5.19 9.11 8.92
CA CYS A 29 3.82 9.57 8.84
C CYS A 29 3.01 9.05 10.03
N GLN A 30 2.31 9.98 10.69
CA GLN A 30 1.31 9.68 11.70
C GLN A 30 -0.01 10.33 11.26
N TRP A 31 -1.05 9.54 11.02
CA TRP A 31 -2.37 10.07 10.67
C TRP A 31 -3.20 10.23 11.95
N ILE A 32 -3.53 11.48 12.23
CA ILE A 32 -4.37 11.91 13.32
C ILE A 32 -5.83 11.88 12.84
N HIS A 33 -6.67 11.14 13.54
CA HIS A 33 -8.12 11.19 13.35
C HIS A 33 -8.68 12.36 14.18
N GLU A 34 -8.97 13.48 13.53
CA GLU A 34 -9.78 14.55 14.12
C GLU A 34 -11.23 14.38 13.67
N SER A 35 -12.09 13.93 14.58
CA SER A 35 -13.54 13.93 14.37
C SER A 35 -14.07 15.33 14.62
N MET A 36 -14.21 16.15 13.57
CA MET A 36 -14.89 17.44 13.71
C MET A 36 -16.39 17.26 13.55
N ARG A 37 -17.15 17.59 14.60
CA ARG A 37 -18.59 17.80 14.48
C ARG A 37 -18.82 19.15 13.80
N VAL A 38 -19.18 19.14 12.53
CA VAL A 38 -19.57 20.37 11.84
C VAL A 38 -21.02 20.66 12.20
N ARG A 39 -21.24 21.69 13.04
CA ARG A 39 -22.56 22.30 13.16
C ARG A 39 -22.85 23.05 11.88
N THR A 40 -23.80 22.56 11.10
CA THR A 40 -24.36 23.34 9.99
C THR A 40 -24.92 24.65 10.53
N PRO A 41 -24.52 25.82 9.98
CA PRO A 41 -25.14 27.07 10.38
C PRO A 41 -26.61 27.01 9.93
N SER A 42 -27.52 27.03 10.91
CA SER A 42 -28.96 27.05 10.68
C SER A 42 -29.32 28.32 9.89
N GLY A 43 -29.41 28.18 8.57
CA GLY A 43 -30.08 29.13 7.72
C GLY A 43 -31.55 29.19 8.12
N ARG A 44 -32.08 30.41 8.32
CA ARG A 44 -33.48 30.68 8.63
C ARG A 44 -34.40 29.97 7.63
N GLY A 45 -35.33 29.17 8.15
CA GLY A 45 -36.44 28.63 7.38
C GLY A 45 -37.01 27.41 8.08
N CYS A 46 -38.21 27.56 8.62
CA CYS A 46 -38.94 26.55 9.36
C CYS A 46 -39.11 25.26 8.54
N ASP A 47 -38.50 24.16 8.96
CA ASP A 47 -39.18 22.90 9.19
C ASP A 47 -38.28 21.91 9.93
N ALA A 48 -38.85 21.31 10.98
CA ALA A 48 -38.18 20.44 11.91
C ALA A 48 -37.88 19.07 11.29
N ILE A 49 -36.68 18.91 10.72
CA ILE A 49 -36.06 17.60 10.54
C ILE A 49 -34.69 17.63 11.23
N ARG A 50 -34.60 16.83 12.29
CA ARG A 50 -33.42 16.39 13.04
C ARG A 50 -32.12 16.71 12.30
N GLY A 51 -31.38 17.71 12.80
CA GLY A 51 -30.08 18.09 12.24
C GLY A 51 -29.17 16.87 12.11
N CYS A 52 -28.89 16.48 10.87
CA CYS A 52 -27.79 15.58 10.58
C CYS A 52 -26.50 16.36 10.85
N ASP A 53 -25.90 16.14 12.02
CA ASP A 53 -24.50 16.49 12.23
C ASP A 53 -23.68 15.77 11.15
N ALA A 54 -23.25 16.51 10.13
CA ALA A 54 -22.27 15.99 9.18
C ALA A 54 -20.95 15.88 9.95
N ILE A 55 -20.56 14.65 10.29
CA ILE A 55 -19.21 14.38 10.78
C ILE A 55 -18.31 14.44 9.55
N GLU A 56 -17.65 15.57 9.37
CA GLU A 56 -16.58 15.69 8.38
C GLU A 56 -15.31 15.14 9.01
N GLU A 57 -14.90 13.94 8.59
CA GLU A 57 -13.62 13.36 9.01
C GLU A 57 -12.47 14.11 8.33
N ARG A 58 -11.87 15.08 9.02
CA ARG A 58 -10.65 15.73 8.53
C ARG A 58 -9.45 14.88 8.92
N ARG A 59 -8.97 14.07 7.98
CA ARG A 59 -7.75 13.28 8.17
C ARG A 59 -6.53 14.18 8.04
N ARG A 60 -5.90 14.52 9.17
CA ARG A 60 -4.60 15.22 9.18
C ARG A 60 -3.49 14.19 9.29
N ALA A 61 -2.45 14.33 8.47
CA ALA A 61 -1.24 13.54 8.59
C ALA A 61 -0.11 14.44 9.08
N GLN A 62 0.52 14.09 10.20
CA GLN A 62 1.78 14.66 10.60
C GLN A 62 2.89 13.91 9.85
N VAL A 63 3.59 14.62 8.98
CA VAL A 63 4.72 14.10 8.21
C VAL A 63 6.00 14.72 8.75
N GLY A 64 6.95 13.88 9.11
CA GLY A 64 8.29 14.25 9.56
C GLY A 64 9.36 13.67 8.65
N PHE A 65 10.57 14.24 8.70
CA PHE A 65 11.75 13.70 8.03
C PHE A 65 12.86 13.50 9.05
N VAL A 66 13.44 12.30 9.06
CA VAL A 66 14.56 11.93 9.92
C VAL A 66 15.76 11.64 9.04
N LEU A 67 16.83 12.41 9.19
CA LEU A 67 18.11 12.15 8.51
C LEU A 67 18.69 10.83 9.03
N VAL A 68 19.08 9.96 8.10
CA VAL A 68 19.70 8.68 8.43
C VAL A 68 20.81 8.42 7.43
N GLU A 69 21.97 7.97 7.91
CA GLU A 69 23.05 7.56 7.03
C GLU A 69 22.59 6.44 6.09
N PRO A 70 23.02 6.43 4.80
CA PRO A 70 22.57 5.44 3.82
C PRO A 70 22.68 3.99 4.30
N ALA A 71 23.80 3.65 4.95
CA ALA A 71 24.08 2.30 5.47
C ALA A 71 23.12 1.87 6.60
N TRP A 72 22.47 2.82 7.25
CA TRP A 72 21.58 2.60 8.39
C TRP A 72 20.10 2.73 8.05
N LEU A 73 19.76 3.12 6.81
CA LEU A 73 18.40 3.46 6.41
C LEU A 73 17.40 2.33 6.68
N VAL A 74 17.71 1.11 6.23
CA VAL A 74 16.86 -0.06 6.43
C VAL A 74 16.81 -0.47 7.90
N ARG A 75 17.93 -0.40 8.62
CA ARG A 75 17.96 -0.69 10.07
C ARG A 75 17.05 0.25 10.84
N ALA A 76 17.18 1.54 10.58
CA ALA A 76 16.41 2.58 11.25
C ALA A 76 14.91 2.46 10.95
N ALA A 77 14.54 2.01 9.75
CA ALA A 77 13.15 1.69 9.40
C ALA A 77 12.66 0.41 10.12
N ALA A 78 13.49 -0.63 10.19
CA ALA A 78 13.15 -1.90 10.83
C ALA A 78 12.93 -1.75 12.35
N GLU A 79 13.76 -0.96 13.03
CA GLU A 79 13.58 -0.61 14.45
C GLU A 79 12.23 0.09 14.70
N ARG A 80 11.80 0.93 13.75
CA ARG A 80 10.54 1.67 13.83
C ARG A 80 9.32 0.88 13.36
N LEU A 81 9.50 -0.26 12.67
CA LEU A 81 8.40 -1.17 12.34
C LEU A 81 7.68 -1.68 13.60
N ARG A 82 8.39 -1.71 14.74
CA ARG A 82 7.88 -2.14 16.05
C ARG A 82 7.55 -0.97 16.99
N ALA A 83 7.79 0.28 16.56
CA ALA A 83 7.61 1.45 17.40
C ALA A 83 6.13 1.91 17.44
N PRO A 84 5.57 2.21 18.61
CA PRO A 84 4.24 2.79 18.72
C PRO A 84 4.23 4.24 18.20
N GLY A 85 3.10 4.66 17.61
CA GLY A 85 2.88 6.06 17.23
C GLY A 85 3.34 6.46 15.82
N VAL A 86 3.94 5.55 15.04
CA VAL A 86 4.24 5.77 13.62
C VAL A 86 3.37 4.86 12.77
N ASP A 87 2.55 5.42 11.90
CA ASP A 87 1.64 4.62 11.08
C ASP A 87 2.27 4.17 9.76
N ALA A 88 3.15 4.98 9.18
CA ALA A 88 3.91 4.62 7.99
C ALA A 88 5.30 5.25 7.97
N ILE A 89 6.21 4.57 7.29
CA ILE A 89 7.59 4.98 7.09
C ILE A 89 7.92 4.82 5.62
N VAL A 90 8.46 5.87 5.00
CA VAL A 90 8.96 5.80 3.64
C VAL A 90 10.47 5.97 3.65
N LEU A 91 11.18 5.02 3.07
CA LEU A 91 12.61 5.14 2.84
C LEU A 91 12.83 6.11 1.68
N HIS A 92 13.55 7.20 1.96
CA HIS A 92 14.00 8.15 0.96
C HIS A 92 15.51 8.00 0.78
N ALA A 93 15.91 7.74 -0.46
CA ALA A 93 17.30 7.83 -0.86
C ALA A 93 17.55 9.17 -1.54
N GLN A 94 18.66 9.85 -1.26
CA GLN A 94 19.01 11.15 -1.86
C GLN A 94 18.96 11.09 -3.39
N ALA A 95 19.43 10.00 -3.97
CA ALA A 95 19.45 9.79 -5.42
C ALA A 95 18.06 9.55 -6.03
N SER A 96 17.03 9.33 -5.21
CA SER A 96 15.66 9.08 -5.67
C SER A 96 14.92 10.40 -5.89
N PRO A 97 14.25 10.58 -7.05
CA PRO A 97 13.38 11.73 -7.29
C PRO A 97 12.32 11.87 -6.18
N PRO A 98 11.98 13.09 -5.72
CA PRO A 98 10.96 13.30 -4.69
C PRO A 98 9.60 12.69 -5.03
N GLY A 99 9.22 12.68 -6.32
CA GLY A 99 7.99 12.05 -6.79
C GLY A 99 7.91 10.55 -6.50
N ARG A 100 9.04 9.83 -6.43
CA ARG A 100 9.07 8.41 -6.02
C ARG A 100 8.75 8.23 -4.54
N SER A 101 9.27 9.12 -3.69
CA SER A 101 8.95 9.13 -2.26
C SER A 101 7.51 9.58 -2.01
N ALA A 102 6.99 10.52 -2.79
CA ALA A 102 5.59 10.95 -2.74
C ALA A 102 4.65 9.80 -3.12
N LEU A 103 4.95 9.07 -4.20
CA LEU A 103 4.20 7.88 -4.60
C LEU A 103 4.25 6.78 -3.52
N ALA A 104 5.42 6.52 -2.95
CA ALA A 104 5.56 5.53 -1.89
C ALA A 104 4.77 5.91 -0.62
N LEU A 105 4.67 7.21 -0.30
CA LEU A 105 3.86 7.72 0.81
C LEU A 105 2.36 7.61 0.53
N ALA A 106 1.92 8.00 -0.67
CA ALA A 106 0.52 7.86 -1.09
C ALA A 106 0.11 6.38 -1.08
N PHE A 107 0.99 5.50 -1.56
CA PHE A 107 0.79 4.06 -1.52
C PHE A 107 0.74 3.51 -0.09
N ALA A 108 1.61 3.97 0.82
CA ALA A 108 1.57 3.58 2.23
C ALA A 108 0.23 3.97 2.89
N SER A 109 -0.30 5.15 2.55
CA SER A 109 -1.64 5.57 2.99
C SER A 109 -2.73 4.63 2.49
N HIS A 110 -2.66 4.24 1.20
CA HIS A 110 -3.59 3.29 0.59
C HIS A 110 -3.54 1.92 1.29
N LEU A 111 -2.34 1.37 1.50
CA LEU A 111 -2.14 0.11 2.20
C LEU A 111 -2.73 0.13 3.61
N ARG A 112 -2.40 1.16 4.40
CA ARG A 112 -2.95 1.33 5.76
C ARG A 112 -4.47 1.35 5.76
N ASN A 113 -5.08 2.11 4.85
CA ASN A 113 -6.54 2.20 4.76
C ASN A 113 -7.17 0.87 4.32
N ALA A 114 -6.51 0.11 3.44
CA ALA A 114 -6.98 -1.21 3.02
C ALA A 114 -6.92 -2.23 4.16
N LEU A 115 -5.86 -2.19 4.98
CA LEU A 115 -5.69 -3.06 6.16
C LEU A 115 -6.70 -2.74 7.27
N ARG A 116 -7.01 -1.45 7.48
CA ARG A 116 -7.91 -0.99 8.55
C ARG A 116 -9.40 -1.04 8.22
N ARG A 117 -9.83 -1.47 7.03
CA ARG A 117 -11.27 -1.52 6.71
C ARG A 117 -12.00 -2.47 7.67
N PRO A 118 -13.01 -2.00 8.41
CA PRO A 118 -13.84 -2.85 9.25
C PRO A 118 -14.65 -3.77 8.32
N GLY A 119 -14.37 -5.07 8.38
CA GLY A 119 -14.99 -6.08 7.51
C GLY A 119 -14.14 -7.34 7.29
N ALA A 120 -12.87 -7.32 7.71
CA ALA A 120 -12.00 -8.51 7.74
C ALA A 120 -11.98 -9.25 9.11
N GLY A 121 -12.81 -8.81 10.06
CA GLY A 121 -13.11 -9.52 11.31
C GLY A 121 -14.54 -10.02 11.25
N GLY A 122 -14.77 -11.27 11.66
CA GLY A 122 -16.05 -11.97 11.53
C GLY A 122 -17.26 -11.19 12.05
N THR A 123 -18.42 -11.57 11.54
CA THR A 123 -19.74 -11.16 12.03
C THR A 123 -19.70 -11.09 13.56
N PRO A 124 -19.98 -9.93 14.19
CA PRO A 124 -20.03 -9.86 15.64
C PRO A 124 -21.09 -10.86 16.10
N ALA A 125 -20.69 -11.79 16.96
CA ALA A 125 -21.62 -12.71 17.58
C ALA A 125 -22.73 -11.89 18.27
N PRO A 126 -24.02 -12.17 18.01
CA PRO A 126 -25.10 -11.44 18.63
C PRO A 126 -25.05 -11.70 20.14
N GLY A 127 -24.71 -10.66 20.93
CA GLY A 127 -24.70 -10.72 22.39
C GLY A 127 -23.41 -10.27 23.09
N GLY A 128 -22.37 -9.85 22.35
CA GLY A 128 -21.16 -9.27 22.97
C GLY A 128 -21.42 -7.88 23.58
N PRO A 129 -20.84 -7.55 24.75
CA PRO A 129 -21.05 -6.26 25.41
C PRO A 129 -20.58 -5.10 24.51
N PRO A 130 -21.33 -3.97 24.48
CA PRO A 130 -20.95 -2.80 23.71
C PRO A 130 -19.68 -2.21 24.32
N GLY A 131 -18.55 -2.30 23.62
CA GLY A 131 -17.27 -1.72 24.06
C GLY A 131 -16.04 -2.62 23.92
N SER A 132 -16.19 -3.91 23.56
CA SER A 132 -15.04 -4.75 23.18
C SER A 132 -14.67 -4.57 21.71
N GLY A 133 -14.58 -3.32 21.25
CA GLY A 133 -13.77 -3.04 20.07
C GLY A 133 -12.34 -3.26 20.51
N SER A 134 -11.70 -4.33 20.04
CA SER A 134 -10.26 -4.47 20.18
C SER A 134 -9.64 -3.15 19.75
N GLU A 135 -8.94 -2.49 20.67
CA GLU A 135 -8.06 -1.37 20.35
C GLU A 135 -7.27 -1.74 19.08
N PRO A 136 -7.05 -0.80 18.15
CA PRO A 136 -6.33 -1.11 16.92
C PRO A 136 -5.03 -1.78 17.33
N GLU A 137 -4.84 -3.05 16.97
CA GLU A 137 -3.64 -3.79 17.30
C GLU A 137 -2.45 -2.92 16.88
N VAL A 138 -1.70 -2.47 17.88
CA VAL A 138 -0.49 -1.67 17.71
C VAL A 138 0.51 -2.58 17.00
N GLY A 139 0.52 -2.53 15.66
CA GLY A 139 1.35 -3.41 14.83
C GLY A 139 1.25 -3.23 13.30
N ASP A 140 0.39 -2.33 12.81
CA ASP A 140 0.12 -2.15 11.37
C ASP A 140 1.04 -1.14 10.65
N ASN A 141 2.24 -0.90 11.18
CA ASN A 141 3.17 0.07 10.59
C ASN A 141 3.48 -0.36 9.14
N VAL A 142 3.26 0.54 8.18
CA VAL A 142 3.53 0.27 6.76
C VAL A 142 4.87 0.88 6.38
N VAL A 143 5.84 0.07 5.96
CA VAL A 143 7.14 0.56 5.49
C VAL A 143 7.19 0.44 3.98
N THR A 144 7.39 1.56 3.26
CA THR A 144 7.46 1.57 1.81
C THR A 144 8.72 2.26 1.27
N ALA A 145 9.04 2.00 0.00
CA ALA A 145 10.13 2.67 -0.70
C ALA A 145 9.79 2.84 -2.18
N GLY A 146 10.12 4.00 -2.75
CA GLY A 146 9.92 4.26 -4.19
C GLY A 146 10.99 3.62 -5.08
N VAL A 147 12.09 3.18 -4.48
CA VAL A 147 13.22 2.47 -5.09
C VAL A 147 13.46 1.16 -4.34
N ARG A 148 14.15 0.20 -4.97
CA ARG A 148 14.39 -1.12 -4.38
C ARG A 148 15.28 -1.00 -3.14
N PRO A 149 14.80 -1.37 -1.94
CA PRO A 149 15.63 -1.33 -0.74
C PRO A 149 16.64 -2.48 -0.70
N ASP A 150 17.87 -2.18 -0.27
CA ASP A 150 18.88 -3.19 0.01
C ASP A 150 18.66 -3.76 1.43
N LEU A 151 18.25 -5.04 1.49
CA LEU A 151 18.00 -5.74 2.74
C LEU A 151 19.19 -6.63 3.16
N SER A 152 20.37 -6.43 2.58
CA SER A 152 21.57 -7.19 2.92
C SER A 152 21.85 -7.11 4.42
N GLY A 153 21.97 -8.27 5.08
CA GLY A 153 22.16 -8.36 6.54
C GLY A 153 20.88 -8.40 7.38
N PHE A 154 19.68 -8.35 6.76
CA PHE A 154 18.39 -8.46 7.45
C PHE A 154 17.63 -9.71 7.01
N ALA A 155 17.86 -10.83 7.70
CA ALA A 155 17.29 -12.14 7.32
C ALA A 155 15.79 -12.28 7.60
N ASP A 156 15.24 -11.48 8.52
CA ASP A 156 13.83 -11.51 8.93
C ASP A 156 12.95 -10.53 8.13
N LEU A 157 13.55 -9.70 7.26
CA LEU A 157 12.84 -8.73 6.45
C LEU A 157 12.66 -9.23 5.02
N ILE A 158 11.48 -8.96 4.48
CA ILE A 158 11.10 -9.29 3.11
C ILE A 158 10.64 -8.00 2.45
N ARG A 159 11.15 -7.73 1.24
CA ARG A 159 10.63 -6.68 0.37
C ARG A 159 9.64 -7.31 -0.60
N VAL A 160 8.48 -6.69 -0.75
CA VAL A 160 7.43 -7.10 -1.67
C VAL A 160 7.26 -5.99 -2.71
N PRO A 161 7.49 -6.27 -4.01
CA PRO A 161 7.20 -5.30 -5.06
C PRO A 161 5.69 -5.20 -5.27
N HIS A 162 5.14 -4.01 -5.10
CA HIS A 162 3.77 -3.64 -5.45
C HIS A 162 3.71 -2.99 -6.82
N LEU A 163 2.96 -3.59 -7.73
CA LEU A 163 2.70 -3.00 -9.04
C LEU A 163 1.61 -1.95 -8.90
N VAL A 164 1.97 -0.70 -9.23
CA VAL A 164 1.12 0.47 -9.04
C VAL A 164 0.91 1.16 -10.37
N THR A 165 -0.34 1.50 -10.68
CA THR A 165 -0.69 2.30 -11.84
C THR A 165 -0.63 3.78 -11.46
N VAL A 166 0.04 4.58 -12.27
CA VAL A 166 0.09 6.04 -12.15
C VAL A 166 -0.48 6.70 -13.41
N THR A 167 -1.12 7.85 -13.23
CA THR A 167 -1.46 8.76 -14.32
C THR A 167 -0.68 10.05 -14.18
N ASP A 168 -0.11 10.52 -15.28
CA ASP A 168 0.47 11.86 -15.33
C ASP A 168 -0.59 12.93 -15.61
N GLY A 169 -0.18 14.20 -15.57
CA GLY A 169 -1.06 15.34 -15.83
C GLY A 169 -1.57 15.44 -17.28
N THR A 170 -1.08 14.59 -18.19
CA THR A 170 -1.57 14.47 -19.57
C THR A 170 -2.60 13.34 -19.73
N GLY A 171 -2.85 12.58 -18.66
CA GLY A 171 -3.70 11.39 -18.67
C GLY A 171 -2.99 10.13 -19.16
N ALA A 172 -1.68 10.18 -19.41
CA ALA A 172 -0.92 8.99 -19.77
C ALA A 172 -0.82 8.05 -18.57
N VAL A 173 -1.16 6.79 -18.80
CA VAL A 173 -1.16 5.74 -17.78
C VAL A 173 0.14 4.94 -17.87
N ALA A 174 0.86 4.82 -16.75
CA ALA A 174 2.04 3.99 -16.65
C ALA A 174 1.97 3.07 -15.42
N ASP A 175 2.59 1.89 -15.51
CA ASP A 175 2.78 1.02 -14.36
C ASP A 175 4.20 1.19 -13.81
N THR A 176 4.32 1.18 -12.48
CA THR A 176 5.60 1.25 -11.78
C THR A 176 5.60 0.36 -10.54
N VAL A 177 6.73 0.30 -9.85
CA VAL A 177 6.90 -0.49 -8.62
C VAL A 177 7.05 0.44 -7.43
N VAL A 178 6.30 0.15 -6.38
CA VAL A 178 6.55 0.62 -5.01
C VAL A 178 6.88 -0.61 -4.16
N TRP A 179 7.90 -0.53 -3.32
CA TRP A 179 8.29 -1.64 -2.46
C TRP A 179 7.63 -1.50 -1.10
N GLU A 180 7.09 -2.58 -0.56
CA GLU A 180 6.73 -2.69 0.86
C GLU A 180 7.79 -3.55 1.57
N ILE A 181 8.19 -3.17 2.78
CA ILE A 181 9.08 -3.95 3.63
C ILE A 181 8.25 -4.48 4.80
N MET A 182 8.33 -5.79 5.04
CA MET A 182 7.60 -6.47 6.11
C MET A 182 8.46 -7.51 6.79
N THR A 183 8.06 -7.91 8.01
CA THR A 183 8.68 -9.08 8.66
C THR A 183 8.27 -10.37 7.96
N GLY A 184 9.08 -11.42 8.11
CA GLY A 184 8.76 -12.76 7.61
C GLY A 184 7.42 -13.27 8.11
N ALA A 185 7.08 -13.04 9.38
CA ALA A 185 5.80 -13.44 9.96
C ALA A 185 4.62 -12.72 9.28
N ARG A 186 4.73 -11.39 9.05
CA ARG A 186 3.70 -10.63 8.33
C ARG A 186 3.57 -11.08 6.88
N PHE A 187 4.68 -11.43 6.24
CA PHE A 187 4.66 -11.97 4.88
C PHE A 187 3.94 -13.32 4.81
N ASP A 188 4.16 -14.22 5.77
CA ASP A 188 3.46 -15.51 5.83
C ASP A 188 1.96 -15.33 6.03
N THR A 189 1.55 -14.44 6.93
CA THR A 189 0.14 -14.06 7.11
C THR A 189 -0.45 -13.48 5.82
N TRP A 190 0.30 -12.60 5.13
CA TRP A 190 -0.12 -12.01 3.87
C TRP A 190 -0.27 -13.05 2.75
N LEU A 191 0.59 -14.07 2.71
CA LEU A 191 0.47 -15.21 1.79
C LEU A 191 -0.74 -16.11 2.08
N ASP A 192 -1.33 -16.01 3.28
CA ASP A 192 -2.56 -16.71 3.64
C ASP A 192 -2.45 -18.23 3.37
N GLY A 193 -1.38 -18.82 3.92
CA GLY A 193 -1.08 -20.25 3.81
C GLY A 193 -0.45 -20.70 2.49
N ALA A 194 -0.28 -19.80 1.50
CA ALA A 194 0.47 -20.14 0.29
C ALA A 194 1.97 -20.33 0.61
N PRO A 195 2.67 -21.25 -0.10
CA PRO A 195 4.10 -21.42 0.07
C PRO A 195 4.85 -20.15 -0.34
N ARG A 196 5.97 -19.86 0.34
CA ARG A 196 6.82 -18.73 -0.02
C ARG A 196 7.35 -18.88 -1.46
N PRO A 197 7.14 -17.89 -2.34
CA PRO A 197 7.67 -17.93 -3.70
C PRO A 197 9.17 -17.65 -3.73
N ASP A 198 9.83 -17.98 -4.84
CA ASP A 198 11.18 -17.48 -5.12
C ASP A 198 11.10 -15.97 -5.40
N GLN A 199 11.48 -15.18 -4.38
CA GLN A 199 11.50 -13.72 -4.44
C GLN A 199 12.45 -13.21 -5.53
N ARG A 200 13.60 -13.85 -5.73
CA ARG A 200 14.57 -13.41 -6.74
C ARG A 200 14.01 -13.61 -8.15
N ALA A 201 13.28 -14.71 -8.37
CA ALA A 201 12.60 -14.94 -9.64
C ALA A 201 11.53 -13.88 -9.91
N ILE A 202 10.70 -13.53 -8.91
CA ILE A 202 9.70 -12.46 -9.06
C ILE A 202 10.37 -11.11 -9.37
N GLU A 203 11.40 -10.73 -8.60
CA GLU A 203 12.12 -9.48 -8.80
C GLU A 203 12.78 -9.38 -10.18
N ALA A 204 13.38 -10.47 -10.67
CA ALA A 204 14.01 -10.51 -11.98
C ALA A 204 13.01 -10.30 -13.13
N HIS A 205 11.75 -10.66 -12.92
CA HIS A 205 10.69 -10.54 -13.93
C HIS A 205 9.84 -9.26 -13.78
N LEU A 206 10.22 -8.31 -12.92
CA LEU A 206 9.43 -7.08 -12.71
C LEU A 206 9.11 -6.30 -14.00
N PRO A 207 10.05 -6.08 -14.95
CA PRO A 207 9.73 -5.37 -16.19
C PRO A 207 8.61 -6.05 -16.98
N GLY A 208 8.66 -7.37 -17.10
CA GLY A 208 7.64 -8.12 -17.80
C GLY A 208 6.33 -8.24 -17.01
N LEU A 209 6.37 -8.27 -15.67
CA LEU A 209 5.17 -8.19 -14.83
C LEU A 209 4.42 -6.86 -15.01
N LEU A 210 5.15 -5.74 -15.12
CA LEU A 210 4.57 -4.43 -15.44
C LEU A 210 3.95 -4.42 -16.85
N ARG A 211 4.63 -5.00 -17.84
CA ARG A 211 4.10 -5.17 -19.19
C ARG A 211 2.83 -6.02 -19.21
N LEU A 212 2.85 -7.16 -18.52
CA LEU A 212 1.70 -8.06 -18.38
C LEU A 212 0.49 -7.35 -17.77
N ARG A 213 0.72 -6.56 -16.71
CA ARG A 213 -0.31 -5.71 -16.09
C ARG A 213 -0.88 -4.69 -17.08
N GLY A 214 -0.02 -4.02 -17.84
CA GLY A 214 -0.42 -3.07 -18.88
C GLY A 214 -1.28 -3.72 -19.96
N LEU A 215 -0.85 -4.87 -20.50
CA LEU A 215 -1.59 -5.64 -21.50
C LEU A 215 -2.95 -6.12 -20.98
N HIS A 216 -2.99 -6.63 -19.75
CA HIS A 216 -4.23 -7.04 -19.10
C HIS A 216 -5.21 -5.87 -18.96
N ARG A 217 -4.73 -4.70 -18.48
CA ARG A 217 -5.56 -3.51 -18.29
C ARG A 217 -6.21 -3.02 -19.59
N VAL A 218 -5.51 -3.11 -20.72
CA VAL A 218 -6.06 -2.69 -22.02
C VAL A 218 -6.77 -3.83 -22.77
N GLY A 219 -6.96 -4.99 -22.15
CA GLY A 219 -7.64 -6.14 -22.75
C GLY A 219 -6.88 -6.77 -23.92
N ARG A 220 -5.56 -6.64 -23.97
CA ARG A 220 -4.70 -7.15 -25.07
C ARG A 220 -3.83 -8.34 -24.63
N LEU A 221 -4.31 -9.11 -23.66
CA LEU A 221 -3.60 -10.29 -23.19
C LEU A 221 -3.91 -11.50 -24.09
N ASP A 222 -3.34 -11.49 -25.29
CA ASP A 222 -3.58 -12.52 -26.32
C ASP A 222 -2.47 -13.58 -26.29
N HIS A 223 -2.32 -14.28 -25.16
CA HIS A 223 -1.35 -15.37 -25.02
C HIS A 223 -2.06 -16.71 -24.84
N PRO A 224 -1.69 -17.79 -25.58
CA PRO A 224 -2.37 -19.10 -25.52
C PRO A 224 -2.30 -19.81 -24.15
N GLY A 225 -1.59 -19.26 -23.18
CA GLY A 225 -1.57 -19.71 -21.77
C GLY A 225 -2.24 -18.74 -20.78
N ALA A 226 -2.81 -17.63 -21.24
CA ALA A 226 -3.37 -16.59 -20.37
C ALA A 226 -4.70 -16.98 -19.72
N GLY A 227 -5.42 -17.98 -20.25
CA GLY A 227 -6.74 -18.39 -19.74
C GLY A 227 -6.72 -18.70 -18.24
N ALA A 228 -5.76 -19.50 -17.78
CA ALA A 228 -5.63 -19.83 -16.36
C ALA A 228 -5.35 -18.59 -15.48
N LEU A 229 -4.60 -17.60 -16.00
CA LEU A 229 -4.38 -16.34 -15.29
C LEU A 229 -5.66 -15.48 -15.27
N LEU A 230 -6.39 -15.40 -16.38
CA LEU A 230 -7.64 -14.65 -16.48
C LEU A 230 -8.72 -15.21 -15.56
N ASP A 231 -8.82 -16.54 -15.47
CA ASP A 231 -9.72 -17.24 -14.53
C ASP A 231 -9.37 -16.92 -13.08
N LEU A 232 -8.06 -16.91 -12.74
CA LEU A 232 -7.59 -16.53 -11.41
C LEU A 232 -7.84 -15.05 -11.09
N LEU A 233 -7.76 -14.18 -12.09
CA LEU A 233 -8.05 -12.75 -11.93
C LEU A 233 -9.54 -12.52 -11.69
N GLY A 234 -10.42 -13.30 -12.34
CA GLY A 234 -11.87 -13.20 -12.17
C GLY A 234 -12.42 -11.80 -12.48
N GLY A 235 -11.83 -11.12 -13.48
CA GLY A 235 -12.12 -9.71 -13.81
C GLY A 235 -11.45 -8.68 -12.88
N GLY A 236 -10.70 -9.13 -11.88
CA GLY A 236 -9.83 -8.30 -11.05
C GLY A 236 -8.52 -7.92 -11.76
N TYR A 237 -7.56 -7.43 -10.98
CA TYR A 237 -6.30 -6.90 -11.50
C TYR A 237 -5.09 -7.73 -11.06
N LEU A 238 -3.99 -7.61 -11.80
CA LEU A 238 -2.72 -8.28 -11.47
C LEU A 238 -2.08 -7.64 -10.24
N SER A 239 -2.49 -8.12 -9.06
CA SER A 239 -1.99 -7.68 -7.76
C SER A 239 -0.71 -8.41 -7.37
N SER A 240 0.12 -7.78 -6.54
CA SER A 240 1.31 -8.42 -5.98
C SER A 240 0.99 -9.65 -5.15
N ARG A 241 -0.16 -9.66 -4.46
CA ARG A 241 -0.61 -10.83 -3.70
C ARG A 241 -0.86 -12.02 -4.61
N LEU A 242 -1.51 -11.81 -5.76
CA LEU A 242 -1.74 -12.86 -6.74
C LEU A 242 -0.41 -13.36 -7.33
N ILE A 243 0.51 -12.46 -7.68
CA ILE A 243 1.84 -12.82 -8.21
C ILE A 243 2.59 -13.72 -7.23
N HIS A 244 2.54 -13.40 -5.94
CA HIS A 244 3.27 -14.15 -4.91
C HIS A 244 2.60 -15.46 -4.49
N ARG A 245 1.25 -15.54 -4.52
CA ARG A 245 0.53 -16.78 -4.22
C ARG A 245 0.54 -17.75 -5.40
N CYS A 246 0.54 -17.24 -6.63
CA CYS A 246 0.41 -18.03 -7.84
C CYS A 246 1.56 -17.79 -8.84
N PRO A 247 2.85 -17.81 -8.44
CA PRO A 247 3.96 -17.46 -9.34
C PRO A 247 4.06 -18.39 -10.54
N ARG A 248 3.67 -19.67 -10.40
CA ARG A 248 3.68 -20.65 -11.49
C ARG A 248 2.66 -20.36 -12.59
N ALA A 249 1.58 -19.65 -12.27
CA ALA A 249 0.60 -19.22 -13.26
C ALA A 249 1.02 -17.91 -13.95
N VAL A 250 1.77 -17.05 -13.25
CA VAL A 250 2.14 -15.72 -13.74
C VAL A 250 3.48 -15.72 -14.48
N LEU A 251 4.54 -16.22 -13.86
CA LEU A 251 5.92 -16.07 -14.37
C LEU A 251 6.16 -16.64 -15.78
N PRO A 252 5.55 -17.78 -16.19
CA PRO A 252 5.70 -18.27 -17.56
C PRO A 252 5.17 -17.29 -18.62
N LEU A 253 4.10 -16.54 -18.32
CA LEU A 253 3.54 -15.55 -19.24
C LEU A 253 4.43 -14.32 -19.36
N VAL A 254 5.12 -13.99 -18.27
CA VAL A 254 6.07 -12.87 -18.23
C VAL A 254 7.29 -13.15 -19.10
N ALA A 255 7.80 -14.38 -19.10
CA ALA A 255 8.93 -14.77 -19.94
C ALA A 255 8.60 -14.77 -21.46
N ALA A 256 7.32 -14.75 -21.82
CA ALA A 256 6.83 -14.82 -23.18
C ALA A 256 6.28 -13.48 -23.74
N THR A 257 6.33 -12.40 -22.96
CA THR A 257 5.80 -11.06 -23.31
C THR A 257 6.88 -10.00 -23.50
#